data_AF-A0A2D0KDR9-F1
#
_entry.id   AF-A0A2D0KDR9-F1
#
_cell.length_a   1.000
_cell.length_b   1.000
_cell.length_c   1.000
_cell.angle_alpha   90.00
_cell.angle_beta   90.00
_cell.angle_gamma   90.00
#
_symmetry.space_group_name_H-M   'P 1'
#
loop_
_entity.id
_entity.type
_entity.pdbx_description
1 polymer ?
#
loop_
_entity_poly.entity_id
_entity_poly.type
_entity_poly.pdbx_seq_one_letter_code
_entity_poly.pdbx_strand_id
1 'polypeptide(L)'
;MITRLSAQWPVTELCQAFKVSRSAYYDWRERPVDTERLRLRIRTRELYNQSRGAIGSRSLSHLLTNEGTPVGRWLARRLMQECGLQSRQPGAHRYRPPGKEHVASPDFLQQHFAPTSPNTRWCGDITYIRTQEGWRYLAVVMDLFSRRVVGMAISSSPDAELVCRALSHALETRHIKGRLIFHSDSKNAFVRFRREKTFQSIILIYGVFSVS
;
A
#
# COMPACT_ATOMS: atom_id res chain seq x y z
N MET A 1 0.86 -37.55 26.67
CA MET A 1 1.43 -37.85 28.00
C MET A 1 1.01 -39.23 28.49
N ILE A 2 -0.30 -39.53 28.59
CA ILE A 2 -0.82 -40.88 28.93
C ILE A 2 -0.19 -41.99 28.05
N THR A 3 -0.18 -41.82 26.72
CA THR A 3 0.41 -42.79 25.77
C THR A 3 1.90 -43.06 25.99
N ARG A 4 2.63 -42.10 26.55
CA ARG A 4 4.07 -42.24 26.84
C ARG A 4 4.31 -42.98 28.15
N LEU A 5 3.43 -42.78 29.13
CA LEU A 5 3.51 -43.40 30.46
C LEU A 5 2.85 -44.79 30.53
N SER A 6 2.00 -45.13 29.56
CA SER A 6 1.32 -46.43 29.50
C SER A 6 2.26 -47.62 29.28
N ALA A 7 3.54 -47.38 29.00
CA ALA A 7 4.57 -48.41 28.96
C ALA A 7 5.01 -48.89 30.36
N GLN A 8 4.73 -48.09 31.39
CA GLN A 8 5.18 -48.33 32.77
C GLN A 8 4.02 -48.43 33.76
N TRP A 9 2.86 -47.86 33.44
CA TRP A 9 1.70 -47.81 34.33
C TRP A 9 0.40 -48.19 33.60
N PRO A 10 -0.60 -48.77 34.29
CA PRO A 10 -1.89 -49.09 33.70
C PRO A 10 -2.59 -47.83 33.16
N VAL A 11 -3.14 -47.92 31.95
CA VAL A 11 -3.89 -46.81 31.31
C VAL A 11 -5.05 -46.35 32.20
N THR A 12 -5.69 -47.26 32.94
CA THR A 12 -6.78 -46.96 33.87
C THR A 12 -6.35 -45.96 34.95
N GLU A 13 -5.20 -46.20 35.60
CA GLU A 13 -4.67 -45.33 36.66
C GLU A 13 -4.22 -43.98 36.12
N LEU A 14 -3.58 -43.99 34.94
CA LEU A 14 -3.18 -42.75 34.26
C LEU A 14 -4.41 -41.91 33.87
N CYS A 15 -5.43 -42.53 33.27
CA CYS A 15 -6.70 -41.87 32.95
C CYS A 15 -7.33 -41.24 34.20
N GLN A 16 -7.33 -41.95 35.33
CA GLN A 16 -7.84 -41.44 36.61
C GLN A 16 -7.02 -40.26 37.13
N ALA A 17 -5.70 -40.37 37.14
CA ALA A 17 -4.78 -39.32 37.60
C ALA A 17 -4.91 -38.04 36.76
N PHE A 18 -5.07 -38.18 35.44
CA PHE A 18 -5.25 -37.05 34.52
C PHE A 18 -6.72 -36.62 34.35
N LYS A 19 -7.66 -37.24 35.05
CA LYS A 19 -9.11 -36.96 34.97
C LYS A 19 -9.67 -37.04 33.54
N VAL A 20 -9.22 -38.02 32.76
CA VAL A 20 -9.70 -38.31 31.40
C VAL A 20 -10.43 -39.65 31.41
N SER A 21 -11.58 -39.77 30.76
CA SER A 21 -12.28 -41.05 30.65
C SER A 21 -11.50 -42.02 29.76
N ARG A 22 -11.57 -43.32 30.06
CA ARG A 22 -10.89 -44.35 29.25
C ARG A 22 -11.39 -44.35 27.80
N SER A 23 -12.70 -44.21 27.60
CA SER A 23 -13.30 -44.11 26.26
C SER A 23 -12.75 -42.93 25.48
N ALA A 24 -12.70 -41.73 26.07
CA ALA A 24 -12.13 -40.56 25.38
C ALA A 24 -10.64 -40.73 25.03
N TYR A 25 -9.88 -41.44 25.85
CA TYR A 25 -8.48 -41.76 25.54
C TYR A 25 -8.35 -42.68 24.33
N TYR A 26 -9.10 -43.79 24.27
CA TYR A 26 -9.05 -44.71 23.14
C TYR A 26 -9.64 -44.07 21.88
N ASP A 27 -10.76 -43.35 21.97
CA ASP A 27 -11.36 -42.59 20.87
C ASP A 27 -10.37 -41.57 20.28
N TRP A 28 -9.59 -40.89 21.13
CA TRP A 28 -8.55 -39.97 20.68
C TRP A 28 -7.36 -40.70 20.05
N ARG A 29 -6.93 -41.83 20.64
CA ARG A 29 -5.76 -42.60 20.20
C ARG A 29 -6.01 -43.28 18.85
N GLU A 30 -7.22 -43.76 18.63
CA GLU A 30 -7.64 -44.44 17.41
C GLU A 30 -8.17 -43.46 16.35
N ARG A 31 -8.26 -42.17 16.69
CA ARG A 31 -8.73 -41.14 15.78
C ARG A 31 -7.81 -41.06 14.57
N PRO A 32 -8.32 -41.28 13.34
CA PRO A 32 -7.49 -41.16 12.15
C PRO A 32 -7.01 -39.71 12.01
N VAL A 33 -5.78 -39.57 11.48
CA VAL A 33 -5.25 -38.25 11.13
C VAL A 33 -6.13 -37.66 10.04
N ASP A 34 -6.66 -36.47 10.28
CA ASP A 34 -7.38 -35.69 9.28
C ASP A 34 -6.40 -35.20 8.21
N THR A 35 -6.27 -36.01 7.16
CA THR A 35 -5.33 -35.77 6.04
C THR A 35 -5.66 -34.49 5.30
N GLU A 36 -6.93 -34.12 5.20
CA GLU A 36 -7.37 -32.91 4.53
C GLU A 36 -7.00 -31.67 5.34
N ARG A 37 -7.21 -31.71 6.66
CA ARG A 37 -6.74 -30.64 7.55
C ARG A 37 -5.22 -30.51 7.54
N LEU A 38 -4.49 -31.62 7.43
CA LEU A 38 -3.04 -31.59 7.28
C LEU A 38 -2.60 -30.91 5.97
N ARG A 39 -3.24 -31.25 4.84
CA ARG A 39 -3.01 -30.60 3.54
C ARG A 39 -3.26 -29.10 3.62
N LEU A 40 -4.38 -28.69 4.20
CA LEU A 40 -4.72 -27.28 4.41
C LEU A 40 -3.67 -26.54 5.24
N ARG A 41 -3.13 -27.18 6.29
CA ARG A 41 -2.06 -26.59 7.13
C ARG A 41 -0.75 -26.40 6.35
N ILE A 42 -0.37 -27.38 5.53
CA ILE A 42 0.80 -27.30 4.65
C ILE A 42 0.61 -26.15 3.66
N ARG A 43 -0.52 -26.14 2.94
CA ARG A 43 -0.81 -25.09 1.95
C ARG A 43 -0.87 -23.71 2.56
N THR A 44 -1.43 -23.59 3.77
CA THR A 44 -1.45 -22.34 4.54
C THR A 44 -0.03 -21.80 4.79
N ARG A 45 0.93 -22.66 5.14
CA ARG A 45 2.34 -22.25 5.33
C ARG A 45 3.00 -21.84 4.02
N GLU A 46 2.73 -22.55 2.94
CA GLU A 46 3.25 -22.22 1.61
C GLU A 46 2.79 -20.83 1.16
N LEU A 47 1.47 -20.57 1.18
CA LEU A 47 0.89 -19.28 0.83
C LEU A 47 1.42 -18.16 1.72
N TYR A 48 1.57 -18.43 3.02
CA TYR A 48 2.13 -17.47 3.96
C TYR A 48 3.58 -17.11 3.62
N ASN A 49 4.42 -18.11 3.33
CA ASN A 49 5.81 -17.90 2.95
C ASN A 49 5.95 -17.20 1.60
N GLN A 50 5.15 -17.57 0.60
CA GLN A 50 5.10 -16.91 -0.71
C GLN A 50 4.73 -15.42 -0.57
N SER A 51 3.82 -15.11 0.35
CA SER A 51 3.44 -13.73 0.68
C SER A 51 4.45 -12.98 1.57
N ARG A 52 5.57 -13.60 1.94
CA ARG A 52 6.56 -13.08 2.90
C ARG A 52 5.93 -12.70 4.25
N GLY A 53 4.89 -13.44 4.64
CA GLY A 53 4.13 -13.25 5.88
C GLY A 53 3.06 -12.16 5.81
N ALA A 54 2.72 -11.65 4.64
CA ALA A 54 1.72 -10.59 4.50
C ALA A 54 0.28 -11.09 4.72
N ILE A 55 -0.05 -12.32 4.30
CA ILE A 55 -1.46 -12.74 4.28
C ILE A 55 -2.10 -12.85 5.67
N GLY A 56 -3.33 -12.33 5.76
CA GLY A 56 -4.24 -12.56 6.87
C GLY A 56 -5.32 -13.58 6.54
N SER A 57 -6.19 -13.87 7.51
CA SER A 57 -7.26 -14.88 7.40
C SER A 57 -8.24 -14.61 6.25
N ARG A 58 -8.49 -13.33 5.92
CA ARG A 58 -9.32 -12.94 4.78
C ARG A 58 -8.70 -13.34 3.44
N SER A 59 -7.44 -12.98 3.23
CA SER A 59 -6.71 -13.31 2.00
C SER A 59 -6.50 -14.81 1.87
N LEU A 60 -6.17 -15.50 2.96
CA LEU A 60 -6.01 -16.95 2.98
C LEU A 60 -7.31 -17.68 2.58
N SER A 61 -8.45 -17.26 3.13
CA SER A 61 -9.77 -17.80 2.76
C SER A 61 -10.05 -17.65 1.27
N HIS A 62 -9.77 -16.47 0.70
CA HIS A 62 -9.96 -16.21 -0.72
C HIS A 62 -9.00 -17.03 -1.61
N LEU A 63 -7.72 -17.13 -1.24
CA LEU A 63 -6.73 -17.90 -1.99
C LEU A 63 -7.08 -19.39 -2.02
N LEU A 64 -7.38 -19.99 -0.87
CA LEU A 64 -7.75 -21.41 -0.80
C LEU A 64 -9.05 -21.71 -1.56
N THR A 65 -10.04 -20.80 -1.46
CA THR A 65 -11.30 -20.95 -2.21
C THR A 65 -11.09 -20.85 -3.71
N ASN A 66 -10.22 -19.94 -4.17
CA ASN A 66 -9.86 -19.82 -5.59
C ASN A 66 -9.03 -21.00 -6.10
N GLU A 67 -8.30 -21.69 -5.22
CA GLU A 67 -7.58 -22.93 -5.53
C GLU A 67 -8.50 -24.16 -5.56
N GLY A 68 -9.81 -23.98 -5.35
CA GLY A 68 -10.82 -25.04 -5.41
C GLY A 68 -11.16 -25.67 -4.06
N THR A 69 -10.55 -25.22 -2.96
CA THR A 69 -10.90 -25.68 -1.61
C THR A 69 -11.76 -24.64 -0.90
N PRO A 70 -13.09 -24.84 -0.78
CA PRO A 70 -13.96 -23.86 -0.16
C PRO A 70 -13.62 -23.69 1.33
N VAL A 71 -12.95 -22.58 1.67
CA VAL A 71 -12.49 -22.29 3.03
C VAL A 71 -13.09 -20.98 3.49
N GLY A 72 -14.02 -21.05 4.45
CA GLY A 72 -14.57 -19.87 5.11
C GLY A 72 -13.55 -19.16 6.01
N ARG A 73 -13.82 -17.89 6.33
CA ARG A 73 -12.93 -17.04 7.14
C ARG A 73 -12.63 -17.63 8.53
N TRP A 74 -13.61 -18.31 9.14
CA TRP A 74 -13.42 -18.98 10.42
C TRP A 74 -12.35 -20.07 10.35
N LEU A 75 -12.45 -20.96 9.35
CA LEU A 75 -11.49 -22.05 9.15
C LEU A 75 -10.11 -21.50 8.78
N ALA A 76 -10.03 -20.49 7.91
CA ALA A 76 -8.76 -19.83 7.59
C ALA A 76 -8.07 -19.25 8.85
N ARG A 77 -8.83 -18.57 9.72
CA ARG A 77 -8.30 -18.10 11.01
C ARG A 77 -7.81 -19.25 11.88
N ARG A 78 -8.55 -20.35 11.93
CA ARG A 78 -8.19 -21.52 12.72
C ARG A 78 -6.91 -22.20 12.22
N LEU A 79 -6.76 -22.34 10.90
CA LEU A 79 -5.55 -22.86 10.26
C LEU A 79 -4.33 -21.98 10.54
N MET A 80 -4.48 -20.65 10.48
CA MET A 80 -3.40 -19.73 10.87
C MET A 80 -2.99 -19.92 12.34
N GLN A 81 -3.95 -20.05 13.25
CA GLN A 81 -3.68 -20.33 14.67
C GLN A 81 -2.96 -21.67 14.88
N GLU A 82 -3.42 -22.73 14.22
CA GLU A 82 -2.82 -24.08 14.28
C GLU A 82 -1.39 -24.15 13.72
N CYS A 83 -1.06 -23.22 12.82
CA CYS A 83 0.28 -23.07 12.27
C CYS A 83 1.13 -22.02 13.00
N GLY A 84 0.59 -21.29 13.98
CA GLY A 84 1.30 -20.22 14.69
C GLY A 84 1.59 -19.00 13.84
N LEU A 85 0.75 -18.71 12.84
CA LEU A 85 0.96 -17.64 11.86
C LEU A 85 0.16 -16.39 12.20
N GLN A 86 0.79 -15.23 12.05
CA GLN A 86 0.17 -13.93 12.19
C GLN A 86 0.59 -13.04 11.03
N SER A 87 -0.36 -12.31 10.43
CA SER A 87 -0.03 -11.38 9.36
C SER A 87 0.96 -10.32 9.84
N ARG A 88 2.01 -10.10 9.04
CA ARG A 88 3.05 -9.09 9.23
C ARG A 88 2.78 -7.83 8.40
N GLN A 89 1.61 -7.71 7.79
CA GLN A 89 1.26 -6.47 7.09
C GLN A 89 1.25 -5.32 8.11
N PRO A 90 1.93 -4.20 7.80
CA PRO A 90 1.76 -2.99 8.57
C PRO A 90 0.27 -2.67 8.67
N GLY A 91 -0.20 -2.34 9.87
CA GLY A 91 -1.57 -1.87 10.05
C GLY A 91 -1.84 -0.63 9.18
N ALA A 92 -3.11 -0.31 8.96
CA ALA A 92 -3.48 0.89 8.22
C ALA A 92 -2.73 2.11 8.78
N HIS A 93 -2.08 2.86 7.89
CA HIS A 93 -1.31 4.05 8.26
C HIS A 93 -2.24 5.05 8.96
N ARG A 94 -2.09 5.24 10.27
CA ARG A 94 -2.77 6.32 10.99
C ARG A 94 -2.19 7.63 10.46
N TYR A 95 -2.95 8.31 9.60
CA TYR A 95 -2.61 9.65 9.14
C TYR A 95 -2.43 10.54 10.38
N ARG A 96 -1.25 11.14 10.57
CA ARG A 96 -1.09 12.20 11.57
C ARG A 96 -1.98 13.36 11.11
N PRO A 97 -2.82 13.96 11.99
CA PRO A 97 -3.52 15.18 11.62
C PRO A 97 -2.48 16.23 11.18
N PRO A 98 -2.72 16.97 10.10
CA PRO A 98 -1.80 17.99 9.65
C PRO A 98 -1.61 19.01 10.78
N GLY A 99 -0.37 19.22 11.21
CA GLY A 99 -0.02 20.34 12.07
C GLY A 99 -0.21 21.66 11.32
N LYS A 100 -0.63 22.69 12.07
CA LYS A 100 -0.87 24.09 11.67
C LYS A 100 -1.11 24.32 10.17
N GLU A 101 -2.39 24.47 9.84
CA GLU A 101 -2.90 24.95 8.56
C GLU A 101 -2.07 26.14 8.07
N HIS A 102 -1.41 25.98 6.93
CA HIS A 102 -1.02 27.13 6.13
C HIS A 102 -2.30 27.79 5.65
N VAL A 103 -2.43 29.10 5.90
CA VAL A 103 -3.53 29.94 5.41
C VAL A 103 -3.81 29.57 3.95
N ALA A 104 -4.95 28.93 3.71
CA ALA A 104 -5.40 28.59 2.38
C ALA A 104 -5.44 29.89 1.58
N SER A 105 -4.72 29.93 0.46
CA SER A 105 -4.91 30.97 -0.54
C SER A 105 -6.39 30.94 -0.94
N PRO A 106 -7.06 32.09 -1.13
CA PRO A 106 -8.49 32.12 -1.43
C PRO A 106 -8.80 31.12 -2.53
N ASP A 107 -9.77 30.25 -2.24
CA ASP A 107 -10.11 29.07 -3.01
C ASP A 107 -10.68 29.48 -4.37
N PHE A 108 -9.79 29.76 -5.33
CA PHE A 108 -10.18 29.99 -6.73
C PHE A 108 -10.58 28.68 -7.43
N LEU A 109 -10.55 27.54 -6.71
CA LEU A 109 -10.85 26.21 -7.22
C LEU A 109 -12.13 25.69 -6.56
N GLN A 110 -13.27 26.12 -7.13
CA GLN A 110 -14.51 25.33 -7.09
C GLN A 110 -14.33 23.97 -7.81
N GLN A 111 -13.38 23.12 -7.39
CA GLN A 111 -13.22 21.73 -7.79
C GLN A 111 -13.42 21.40 -9.29
N HIS A 112 -13.09 22.32 -10.19
CA HIS A 112 -13.20 22.09 -11.64
C HIS A 112 -11.95 21.34 -12.15
N PHE A 113 -11.86 20.06 -11.84
CA PHE A 113 -10.83 19.12 -12.35
C PHE A 113 -11.12 18.63 -13.79
N ALA A 114 -12.07 19.25 -14.47
CA ALA A 114 -12.49 18.93 -15.83
C ALA A 114 -12.32 20.17 -16.74
N PRO A 115 -11.09 20.55 -17.11
CA PRO A 115 -10.89 21.53 -18.19
C PRO A 115 -11.56 21.05 -19.47
N THR A 116 -12.02 21.97 -20.33
CA THR A 116 -12.72 21.67 -21.59
C THR A 116 -11.80 21.61 -22.81
N SER A 117 -10.51 21.95 -22.66
CA SER A 117 -9.52 21.89 -23.74
C SER A 117 -8.10 21.61 -23.22
N PRO A 118 -7.20 21.08 -24.06
CA PRO A 118 -5.80 20.87 -23.69
C PRO A 118 -5.08 22.17 -23.34
N ASN A 119 -4.01 22.07 -22.53
CA ASN A 119 -3.10 23.19 -22.21
C ASN A 119 -3.75 24.40 -21.52
N THR A 120 -4.94 24.26 -20.94
CA THR A 120 -5.56 25.31 -20.12
C THR A 120 -5.27 25.13 -18.63
N ARG A 121 -5.11 23.87 -18.18
CA ARG A 121 -4.84 23.54 -16.78
C ARG A 121 -3.85 22.38 -16.69
N TRP A 122 -2.70 22.63 -16.08
CA TRP A 122 -1.72 21.61 -15.74
C TRP A 122 -1.68 21.41 -14.23
N CYS A 123 -1.32 20.21 -13.79
CA CYS A 123 -0.94 19.94 -12.41
C CYS A 123 0.48 19.38 -12.33
N GLY A 124 1.14 19.59 -11.20
CA GLY A 124 2.43 18.96 -10.93
C GLY A 124 2.50 18.27 -9.58
N ASP A 125 3.33 17.23 -9.53
CA ASP A 125 3.61 16.45 -8.32
C ASP A 125 5.09 16.03 -8.26
N ILE A 126 5.62 15.86 -7.05
CA ILE A 126 6.95 15.26 -6.82
C ILE A 126 6.75 13.94 -6.10
N THR A 127 7.21 12.88 -6.73
CA THR A 127 7.27 11.54 -6.14
C THR A 127 8.72 11.05 -6.05
N TYR A 128 8.93 9.91 -5.39
CA TYR A 128 10.23 9.27 -5.30
C TYR A 128 10.18 7.89 -5.96
N ILE A 129 11.18 7.58 -6.79
CA ILE A 129 11.29 6.34 -7.54
C ILE A 129 12.59 5.62 -7.17
N ARG A 130 12.54 4.28 -7.16
CA ARG A 130 13.72 3.45 -6.88
C ARG A 130 14.47 3.18 -8.18
N THR A 131 15.74 3.56 -8.23
CA THR A 131 16.68 3.24 -9.31
C THR A 131 17.74 2.26 -8.82
N GLN A 132 18.60 1.76 -9.72
CA GLN A 132 19.73 0.89 -9.35
C GLN A 132 20.72 1.60 -8.41
N GLU A 133 20.83 2.93 -8.50
CA GLU A 133 21.77 3.74 -7.73
C GLU A 133 21.20 4.25 -6.39
N GLY A 134 19.89 4.15 -6.16
CA GLY A 134 19.30 4.76 -4.98
C GLY A 134 17.83 5.11 -5.13
N TRP A 135 17.31 5.86 -4.18
CA TRP A 135 16.06 6.60 -4.35
C TRP A 135 16.36 7.92 -5.08
N ARG A 136 15.51 8.28 -6.05
CA ARG A 136 15.57 9.56 -6.77
C ARG A 136 14.21 10.23 -6.73
N TYR A 137 14.19 11.55 -6.77
CA TYR A 137 12.97 12.35 -6.86
C TYR A 137 12.61 12.57 -8.33
N LEU A 138 11.34 12.38 -8.66
CA LEU A 138 10.76 12.58 -9.98
C LEU A 138 9.69 13.67 -9.86
N ALA A 139 9.90 14.79 -10.54
CA ALA A 139 8.87 15.79 -10.74
C ALA A 139 8.15 15.53 -12.07
N VAL A 140 6.82 15.59 -12.05
CA VAL A 140 5.96 15.35 -13.21
C VAL A 140 5.00 16.51 -13.37
N VAL A 141 4.78 16.93 -14.61
CA VAL A 141 3.77 17.90 -15.02
C VAL A 141 2.77 17.20 -15.95
N MET A 142 1.48 17.26 -15.61
CA MET A 142 0.41 16.61 -16.34
C MET A 142 -0.62 17.64 -16.84
N ASP A 143 -1.07 17.47 -18.07
CA ASP A 143 -2.23 18.18 -18.62
C ASP A 143 -3.53 17.54 -18.11
N LEU A 144 -4.35 18.30 -17.37
CA LEU A 144 -5.55 17.77 -16.72
C LEU A 144 -6.66 17.38 -17.70
N PHE A 145 -6.68 17.98 -18.91
CA PHE A 145 -7.64 17.62 -19.96
C PHE A 145 -7.30 16.25 -20.54
N SER A 146 -6.07 16.12 -21.05
CA SER A 146 -5.65 14.92 -21.78
C SER A 146 -5.13 13.80 -20.87
N ARG A 147 -4.91 14.08 -19.58
CA ARG A 147 -4.23 13.20 -18.61
C ARG A 147 -2.85 12.73 -19.05
N ARG A 148 -2.23 13.47 -19.98
CA ARG A 148 -0.89 13.17 -20.49
C ARG A 148 0.15 13.89 -19.64
N VAL A 149 1.23 13.18 -19.32
CA VAL A 149 2.46 13.82 -18.84
C VAL A 149 3.01 14.67 -19.97
N VAL A 150 3.20 15.95 -19.69
CA VAL A 150 3.71 16.94 -20.64
C VAL A 150 5.13 17.37 -20.32
N GLY A 151 5.58 17.21 -19.08
CA GLY A 151 6.96 17.44 -18.67
C GLY A 151 7.33 16.60 -17.46
N MET A 152 8.63 16.35 -17.32
CA MET A 152 9.20 15.59 -16.20
C MET A 152 10.68 15.91 -16.04
N ALA A 153 11.18 15.73 -14.82
CA ALA A 153 12.61 15.76 -14.51
C ALA A 153 12.92 14.85 -13.32
N ILE A 154 14.16 14.39 -13.22
CA ILE A 154 14.65 13.53 -12.12
C ILE A 154 15.87 14.16 -11.44
N SER A 155 15.97 14.04 -10.11
CA SER A 155 17.09 14.56 -9.32
C SER A 155 17.34 13.69 -8.06
N SER A 156 18.51 13.84 -7.44
CA SER A 156 18.78 13.32 -6.10
C SER A 156 18.09 14.12 -5.00
N SER A 157 17.66 15.34 -5.29
CA SER A 157 17.13 16.30 -4.32
C SER A 157 15.74 16.81 -4.75
N PRO A 158 14.79 16.97 -3.81
CA PRO A 158 13.48 17.55 -4.09
C PRO A 158 13.56 19.08 -3.95
N ASP A 159 14.29 19.73 -4.86
CA ASP A 159 14.55 21.17 -4.86
C ASP A 159 13.77 21.93 -5.95
N ALA A 160 13.89 23.26 -5.96
CA ALA A 160 13.25 24.10 -6.96
C ALA A 160 13.80 23.87 -8.36
N GLU A 161 15.06 23.47 -8.49
CA GLU A 161 15.68 23.19 -9.79
C GLU A 161 15.00 22.00 -10.47
N LEU A 162 14.74 20.92 -9.73
CA LEU A 162 13.98 19.76 -10.20
C LEU A 162 12.60 20.18 -10.76
N VAL A 163 11.90 21.03 -10.01
CA VAL A 163 10.59 21.55 -10.39
C VAL A 163 10.66 22.43 -11.64
N CYS A 164 11.62 23.35 -11.69
CA CYS A 164 11.82 24.24 -12.83
C CYS A 164 12.16 23.45 -14.09
N ARG A 165 13.01 22.41 -13.99
CA ARG A 165 13.35 21.54 -15.12
C ARG A 165 12.13 20.79 -15.65
N ALA A 166 11.27 20.26 -14.78
CA ALA A 166 10.05 19.57 -15.22
C ALA A 166 9.07 20.52 -15.92
N LEU A 167 8.95 21.77 -15.43
CA LEU A 167 8.13 22.81 -16.06
C LEU A 167 8.71 23.29 -17.40
N SER A 168 10.01 23.56 -17.48
CA SER A 168 10.67 23.93 -18.74
C SER A 168 10.47 22.85 -19.80
N HIS A 169 10.68 21.58 -19.43
CA HIS A 169 10.41 20.45 -20.31
C HIS A 169 8.94 20.44 -20.78
N ALA A 170 7.97 20.75 -19.92
CA ALA A 170 6.55 20.85 -20.32
C ALA A 170 6.28 21.96 -21.33
N LEU A 171 6.88 23.14 -21.11
CA LEU A 171 6.73 24.32 -21.94
C LEU A 171 7.40 24.17 -23.30
N GLU A 172 8.54 23.49 -23.36
CA GLU A 172 9.22 23.13 -24.61
C GLU A 172 8.42 22.11 -25.42
N THR A 173 7.76 21.18 -24.75
CA THR A 173 7.01 20.09 -25.41
C THR A 173 5.61 20.53 -25.88
N ARG A 174 5.08 21.65 -25.38
CA ARG A 174 3.71 22.10 -25.65
C ARG A 174 3.67 23.57 -26.07
N HIS A 175 3.11 23.83 -27.26
CA HIS A 175 2.75 25.19 -27.66
C HIS A 175 1.49 25.66 -26.91
N ILE A 176 1.67 26.58 -25.97
CA ILE A 176 0.57 27.19 -25.22
C ILE A 176 0.04 28.39 -26.01
N LYS A 177 -1.22 28.32 -26.45
CA LYS A 177 -1.93 29.39 -27.14
C LYS A 177 -2.94 30.05 -26.20
N GLY A 178 -2.47 30.74 -25.16
CA GLY A 178 -3.33 31.45 -24.21
C GLY A 178 -2.94 31.28 -22.76
N ARG A 179 -3.91 31.50 -21.86
CA ARG A 179 -3.69 31.46 -20.41
C ARG A 179 -3.64 30.02 -19.90
N LEU A 180 -2.49 29.61 -19.37
CA LEU A 180 -2.32 28.33 -18.67
C LEU A 180 -2.44 28.54 -17.16
N ILE A 181 -3.15 27.65 -16.46
CA ILE A 181 -3.17 27.59 -15.00
C ILE A 181 -2.34 26.38 -14.57
N PHE A 182 -1.35 26.58 -13.69
CA PHE A 182 -0.57 25.48 -13.12
C PHE A 182 -0.93 25.29 -11.65
N HIS A 183 -1.45 24.11 -11.33
CA HIS A 183 -1.84 23.74 -9.98
C HIS A 183 -0.78 22.86 -9.32
N SER A 184 -0.46 23.18 -8.07
CA SER A 184 0.36 22.36 -7.20
C SER A 184 -0.51 21.96 -6.02
N ASP A 185 -0.70 20.67 -5.77
CA ASP A 185 -1.39 20.22 -4.57
C ASP A 185 -0.67 20.78 -3.32
N SER A 186 -1.45 21.35 -2.41
CA SER A 186 -1.01 22.13 -1.24
C SER A 186 -0.32 21.30 -0.15
N LYS A 187 -0.14 19.99 -0.39
CA LYS A 187 0.63 19.07 0.44
C LYS A 187 2.02 18.72 -0.12
N ASN A 188 2.41 19.27 -1.27
CA ASN A 188 3.63 18.88 -1.99
C ASN A 188 4.68 19.99 -2.09
N ALA A 189 5.94 19.57 -2.29
CA ALA A 189 7.14 20.40 -2.34
C ALA A 189 7.10 21.54 -3.38
N PHE A 190 6.24 21.46 -4.40
CA PHE A 190 6.00 22.55 -5.36
C PHE A 190 5.51 23.85 -4.68
N VAL A 191 4.76 23.78 -3.58
CA VAL A 191 4.32 24.97 -2.81
C VAL A 191 5.48 25.65 -2.09
N ARG A 192 6.50 24.89 -1.66
CA ARG A 192 7.68 25.43 -0.97
C ARG A 192 8.52 26.32 -1.88
N PHE A 193 8.60 25.98 -3.16
CA PHE A 193 9.44 26.66 -4.15
C PHE A 193 8.72 27.76 -4.94
N ARG A 194 7.41 27.95 -4.71
CA ARG A 194 6.60 29.01 -5.32
C ARG A 194 7.12 30.44 -5.05
N ARG A 195 7.85 30.62 -3.94
CA ARG A 195 8.45 31.91 -3.54
C ARG A 195 9.86 32.14 -4.10
N GLU A 196 10.45 31.15 -4.77
CA GLU A 196 11.77 31.34 -5.36
C GLU A 196 11.69 32.15 -6.64
N LYS A 197 12.63 33.10 -6.80
CA LYS A 197 12.66 34.02 -7.94
C LYS A 197 12.67 33.29 -9.27
N THR A 198 13.38 32.17 -9.38
CA THR A 198 13.52 31.37 -10.60
C THR A 198 12.18 30.77 -11.05
N PHE A 199 11.40 30.26 -10.10
CA PHE A 199 10.06 29.72 -10.37
C PHE A 199 9.06 30.83 -10.72
N GLN A 200 9.13 31.96 -10.02
CA GLN A 200 8.31 33.14 -10.33
C GLN A 200 8.62 33.69 -11.74
N SER A 201 9.89 33.72 -12.14
CA SER A 201 10.30 34.12 -13.49
C SER A 201 9.69 33.21 -14.55
N ILE A 202 9.72 31.88 -14.37
CA ILE A 202 9.11 30.94 -15.33
C ILE A 202 7.59 31.14 -15.39
N ILE A 203 6.92 31.32 -14.25
CA ILE A 203 5.48 31.57 -14.21
C ILE A 203 5.11 32.89 -14.92
N LEU A 204 5.88 33.96 -14.69
CA LEU A 204 5.68 35.29 -15.27
C LEU A 204 5.96 35.30 -16.78
N ILE A 205 7.04 34.65 -17.22
CA ILE A 205 7.44 34.60 -18.64
C ILE A 205 6.39 33.87 -19.50
N TYR A 206 5.75 32.85 -18.94
CA TYR A 206 4.80 31.99 -19.68
C TYR A 206 3.33 32.27 -19.37
N GLY A 207 3.01 33.35 -18.63
CA GLY A 207 1.63 33.74 -18.33
C GLY A 207 0.86 32.70 -17.53
N VAL A 208 1.57 31.90 -16.73
CA VAL A 208 1.00 30.82 -15.94
C VAL A 208 0.41 31.40 -14.65
N PHE A 209 -0.84 31.09 -14.32
CA PHE A 209 -1.38 31.44 -13.00
C PHE A 209 -1.22 30.24 -12.07
N SER A 210 -0.40 30.40 -11.03
CA SER A 210 -0.27 29.39 -9.99
C SER A 210 -1.34 29.58 -8.93
N VAL A 211 -2.10 28.53 -8.64
CA VAL A 211 -3.15 28.51 -7.63
C VAL A 211 -2.88 27.34 -6.69
N SER A 212 -2.97 27.59 -5.39
CA SER A 212 -2.87 26.56 -4.34
C SER A 212 -4.08 25.63 -4.35
#